data_AF-B4D9I8-F1
#
_entry.id   AF-B4D9I8-F1
#
_cell.length_a   1.000
_cell.length_b   1.000
_cell.length_c   1.000
_cell.angle_alpha   90.00
_cell.angle_beta   90.00
_cell.angle_gamma   90.00
#
_symmetry.space_group_name_H-M   'P 1'
#
loop_
_entity.id
_entity.type
_entity.pdbx_description
1 polymer ?
#
loop_
_entity_poly.entity_id
_entity_poly.type
_entity_poly.pdbx_seq_one_letter_code
_entity_poly.pdbx_strand_id
1 'polypeptide(L)'
;MSWKLSDDPLGQLETAIAEDDMNGANNVVFELTRCGARDLATAYAATERCLHSGNRILRSIGVSALGHIARVWDALDEKFKEDLEQALVDPDRHIRQPAEESAMELYSFLHWHFRNWTPKEEPIPLERRFEDVHIGHLGPVTTASRLVTHHYGNQRRKAQGLPPLPPLPF
;
A
#
# COMPACT_ATOMS: atom_id res chain seq x y z
N MET A 1 -22.30 -6.47 -7.98
CA MET A 1 -22.69 -5.63 -6.83
C MET A 1 -21.62 -4.58 -6.64
N SER A 2 -21.99 -3.32 -6.40
CA SER A 2 -21.05 -2.24 -6.09
C SER A 2 -20.66 -2.36 -4.62
N TRP A 3 -19.42 -2.76 -4.33
CA TRP A 3 -18.89 -2.77 -2.96
C TRP A 3 -18.69 -1.32 -2.49
N LYS A 4 -19.07 -1.00 -1.26
CA LYS A 4 -18.97 0.37 -0.70
C LYS A 4 -18.48 0.32 0.73
N LEU A 5 -17.53 1.19 1.06
CA LEU A 5 -17.09 1.43 2.43
C LEU A 5 -18.22 2.08 3.22
N SER A 6 -18.52 1.56 4.40
CA SER A 6 -19.56 2.08 5.29
C SER A 6 -19.10 3.39 5.97
N ASP A 7 -20.02 4.05 6.69
CA ASP A 7 -19.68 5.21 7.52
C ASP A 7 -18.88 4.85 8.78
N ASP A 8 -18.89 3.57 9.17
CA ASP A 8 -18.10 2.96 10.24
C ASP A 8 -17.23 1.82 9.67
N PRO A 9 -16.09 2.17 9.03
CA PRO A 9 -15.27 1.19 8.34
C PRO A 9 -14.60 0.20 9.29
N LEU A 10 -14.33 0.57 10.54
CA LEU A 10 -13.77 -0.34 11.53
C LEU A 10 -14.83 -1.36 11.99
N GLY A 11 -16.06 -0.93 12.25
CA GLY A 11 -17.16 -1.87 12.53
C GLY A 11 -17.45 -2.81 11.36
N GLN A 12 -17.33 -2.31 10.12
CA GLN A 12 -17.43 -3.15 8.91
C GLN A 12 -16.29 -4.19 8.83
N LEU A 13 -15.06 -3.79 9.16
CA LEU A 13 -13.93 -4.71 9.25
C LEU A 13 -14.16 -5.80 10.30
N GLU A 14 -14.57 -5.41 11.51
CA GLU A 14 -14.84 -6.36 12.60
C GLU A 14 -15.96 -7.35 12.22
N THR A 15 -17.00 -6.88 11.53
CA THR A 15 -18.06 -7.75 11.00
C THR A 15 -17.50 -8.74 10.00
N ALA A 16 -16.72 -8.26 9.01
CA ALA A 16 -16.12 -9.13 8.00
C ALA A 16 -15.18 -10.18 8.62
N ILE A 17 -14.41 -9.80 9.65
CA ILE A 17 -13.55 -10.72 10.39
C ILE A 17 -14.38 -11.75 11.15
N ALA A 18 -15.44 -11.32 11.85
CA ALA A 18 -16.32 -12.22 12.60
C ALA A 18 -17.07 -13.22 11.71
N GLU A 19 -17.38 -12.83 10.48
CA GLU A 19 -18.04 -13.68 9.47
C GLU A 19 -17.05 -14.53 8.65
N ASP A 20 -15.74 -14.45 8.94
CA ASP A 20 -14.65 -15.07 8.16
C ASP A 20 -14.64 -14.65 6.67
N ASP A 21 -15.19 -13.48 6.37
CA ASP A 21 -15.19 -12.87 5.03
C ASP A 21 -13.85 -12.15 4.77
N MET A 22 -12.83 -12.92 4.42
CA MET A 22 -11.49 -12.40 4.12
C MET A 22 -11.47 -11.46 2.92
N ASN A 23 -12.37 -11.64 1.95
CA ASN A 23 -12.47 -10.74 0.81
C ASN A 23 -13.07 -9.40 1.24
N GLY A 24 -14.10 -9.43 2.09
CA GLY A 24 -14.68 -8.25 2.73
C GLY A 24 -13.64 -7.49 3.54
N ALA A 25 -12.91 -8.17 4.42
CA ALA A 25 -11.84 -7.58 5.23
C ALA A 25 -10.75 -6.95 4.36
N ASN A 26 -10.29 -7.66 3.32
CA ASN A 26 -9.31 -7.13 2.37
C ASN A 26 -9.83 -5.87 1.66
N ASN A 27 -11.08 -5.86 1.20
CA ASN A 27 -11.65 -4.70 0.54
C ASN A 27 -11.75 -3.49 1.48
N VAL A 28 -12.14 -3.70 2.75
CA VAL A 28 -12.20 -2.62 3.75
C VAL A 28 -10.81 -2.01 3.96
N VAL A 29 -9.80 -2.85 4.24
CA VAL A 29 -8.43 -2.40 4.48
C VAL A 29 -7.82 -1.74 3.24
N PHE A 30 -8.04 -2.32 2.06
CA PHE A 30 -7.56 -1.77 0.80
C PHE A 30 -8.11 -0.37 0.55
N GLU A 31 -9.41 -0.16 0.76
CA GLU A 31 -10.05 1.13 0.51
C GLU A 31 -9.62 2.18 1.54
N LEU A 32 -9.46 1.78 2.81
CA LEU A 32 -8.85 2.62 3.83
C LEU A 32 -7.40 3.00 3.49
N THR A 33 -6.60 2.09 2.93
CA THR A 33 -5.17 2.33 2.69
C THR A 33 -4.81 2.87 1.30
N ARG A 34 -5.74 2.87 0.34
CA ARG A 34 -5.42 3.22 -1.05
C ARG A 34 -6.33 4.24 -1.71
N CYS A 35 -7.61 4.32 -1.33
CA CYS A 35 -8.63 5.02 -2.12
C CYS A 35 -9.30 6.20 -1.39
N GLY A 36 -8.94 6.48 -0.13
CA GLY A 36 -9.40 7.65 0.59
C GLY A 36 -9.92 7.34 1.98
N ALA A 37 -9.07 6.79 2.86
CA ALA A 37 -9.38 6.90 4.28
C ALA A 37 -9.68 8.36 4.63
N ARG A 38 -10.71 8.54 5.46
CA ARG A 38 -11.09 9.84 6.02
C ARG A 38 -9.89 10.46 6.75
N ASP A 39 -9.05 9.63 7.35
CA ASP A 39 -7.85 10.02 8.09
C ASP A 39 -6.86 8.83 8.24
N LEU A 40 -5.59 9.16 8.44
CA LEU A 40 -4.49 8.20 8.60
C LEU A 40 -4.64 7.31 9.86
N ALA A 41 -5.25 7.83 10.93
CA ALA A 41 -5.38 7.08 12.18
C ALA A 41 -6.34 5.89 12.02
N THR A 42 -7.42 6.06 11.26
CA THR A 42 -8.35 4.96 10.92
C THR A 42 -7.65 3.88 10.07
N ALA A 43 -6.79 4.28 9.12
CA ALA A 43 -6.02 3.33 8.31
C ALA A 43 -5.02 2.54 9.17
N TYR A 44 -4.34 3.19 10.11
CA TYR A 44 -3.47 2.51 11.08
C TYR A 44 -4.23 1.54 11.97
N ALA A 45 -5.38 1.94 12.50
CA ALA A 45 -6.19 1.08 13.36
C ALA A 45 -6.61 -0.21 12.63
N ALA A 46 -7.11 -0.10 11.39
CA ALA A 46 -7.47 -1.26 10.57
C ALA A 46 -6.26 -2.16 10.27
N THR A 47 -5.13 -1.55 9.94
CA THR A 47 -3.88 -2.27 9.64
C THR A 47 -3.38 -3.04 10.86
N GLU A 48 -3.37 -2.42 12.04
CA GLU A 48 -2.96 -3.03 13.30
C GLU A 48 -3.85 -4.20 13.71
N ARG A 49 -5.17 -4.12 13.45
CA ARG A 49 -6.09 -5.25 13.67
C ARG A 49 -5.74 -6.46 12.79
N CYS A 50 -5.42 -6.22 11.54
CA CYS A 50 -5.05 -7.27 10.61
C CYS A 50 -3.67 -7.87 10.94
N LEU A 51 -2.66 -7.05 11.20
CA LEU A 51 -1.29 -7.47 11.53
C LEU A 51 -1.23 -8.41 12.74
N HIS A 52 -1.98 -8.10 13.79
CA HIS A 52 -1.98 -8.87 15.03
C HIS A 52 -3.03 -9.98 15.09
N SER A 53 -3.67 -10.29 13.96
CA SER A 53 -4.65 -11.36 13.89
C SER A 53 -4.00 -12.75 14.03
N GLY A 54 -4.72 -13.68 14.64
CA GLY A 54 -4.37 -15.10 14.61
C GLY A 54 -4.56 -15.74 13.23
N ASN A 55 -5.31 -15.09 12.32
CA ASN A 55 -5.57 -15.57 10.97
C ASN A 55 -4.47 -15.12 10.00
N ARG A 56 -3.79 -16.07 9.34
CA ARG A 56 -2.69 -15.78 8.40
C ARG A 56 -3.09 -14.85 7.25
N ILE A 57 -4.33 -14.94 6.76
CA ILE A 57 -4.80 -14.13 5.63
C ILE A 57 -4.93 -12.68 6.08
N LEU A 58 -5.51 -12.45 7.26
CA LEU A 58 -5.60 -11.12 7.86
C LEU A 58 -4.21 -10.53 8.14
N ARG A 59 -3.25 -11.33 8.63
CA ARG A 59 -1.86 -10.84 8.79
C ARG A 59 -1.26 -10.41 7.45
N SER A 60 -1.44 -11.21 6.39
CA SER A 60 -0.98 -10.90 5.03
C SER A 60 -1.57 -9.59 4.50
N ILE A 61 -2.87 -9.36 4.74
CA ILE A 61 -3.57 -8.11 4.43
C ILE A 61 -2.95 -6.93 5.20
N GLY A 62 -2.73 -7.10 6.52
CA GLY A 62 -2.14 -6.08 7.38
C GLY A 62 -0.72 -5.71 6.95
N VAL A 63 0.10 -6.69 6.56
CA VAL A 63 1.46 -6.42 6.06
C VAL A 63 1.40 -5.62 4.75
N SER A 64 0.57 -6.03 3.79
CA SER A 64 0.40 -5.32 2.51
C SER A 64 -0.07 -3.87 2.70
N ALA A 65 -0.93 -3.65 3.70
CA ALA A 65 -1.44 -2.34 4.05
C ALA A 65 -0.34 -1.35 4.48
N LEU A 66 0.75 -1.82 5.10
CA LEU A 66 1.88 -0.96 5.49
C LEU A 66 2.53 -0.30 4.27
N GLY A 67 2.78 -1.07 3.21
CA GLY A 67 3.30 -0.55 1.94
C GLY A 67 2.37 0.52 1.37
N HIS A 68 1.09 0.19 1.25
CA HIS A 68 0.09 1.12 0.72
C HIS A 68 0.04 2.42 1.51
N ILE A 69 0.14 2.35 2.84
CA ILE A 69 0.12 3.54 3.68
C ILE A 69 1.36 4.41 3.41
N ALA A 70 2.54 3.80 3.41
CA ALA A 70 3.78 4.51 3.09
C ALA A 70 3.70 5.18 1.72
N ARG A 71 3.16 4.49 0.70
CA ARG A 71 3.02 5.00 -0.67
C ARG A 71 2.02 6.15 -0.79
N VAL A 72 0.91 6.13 -0.04
CA VAL A 72 -0.19 7.10 -0.20
C VAL A 72 0.00 8.33 0.68
N TRP A 73 0.38 8.14 1.95
CA TRP A 73 0.52 9.24 2.91
C TRP A 73 1.94 9.74 3.07
N ASP A 74 2.93 9.09 2.47
CA ASP A 74 4.35 9.43 2.64
C ASP A 74 4.74 9.41 4.14
N ALA A 75 4.08 8.53 4.90
CA ALA A 75 4.20 8.43 6.34
C ALA A 75 3.87 7.00 6.80
N LEU A 76 4.68 6.50 7.72
CA LEU A 76 4.37 5.31 8.50
C LEU A 76 4.92 5.49 9.91
N ASP A 77 4.12 5.17 10.92
CA ASP A 77 4.58 5.19 12.32
C ASP A 77 5.71 4.16 12.49
N GLU A 78 6.79 4.58 13.14
CA GLU A 78 8.01 3.77 13.31
C GLU A 78 7.75 2.48 14.10
N LYS A 79 6.67 2.42 14.90
CA LYS A 79 6.24 1.18 15.55
C LYS A 79 6.00 0.03 14.55
N PHE A 80 5.48 0.33 13.36
CA PHE A 80 5.21 -0.68 12.33
C PHE A 80 6.48 -1.20 11.65
N LYS A 81 7.62 -0.55 11.88
CA LYS A 81 8.91 -1.03 11.37
C LYS A 81 9.25 -2.38 11.98
N GLU A 82 9.03 -2.56 13.28
CA GLU A 82 9.28 -3.83 13.96
C GLU A 82 8.35 -4.93 13.45
N ASP A 83 7.07 -4.62 13.24
CA ASP A 83 6.09 -5.56 12.68
C ASP A 83 6.51 -6.03 11.29
N LEU A 84 6.98 -5.11 10.44
CA LEU A 84 7.44 -5.45 9.11
C LEU A 84 8.75 -6.27 9.14
N GLU A 85 9.69 -5.94 10.02
CA GLU A 85 10.92 -6.73 10.20
C GLU A 85 10.63 -8.16 10.67
N GLN A 86 9.64 -8.35 11.54
CA GLN A 86 9.18 -9.68 11.93
C GLN A 86 8.52 -10.42 10.76
N ALA A 87 7.65 -9.74 10.01
CA ALA A 87 6.99 -10.33 8.84
C ALA A 87 7.97 -10.75 7.73
N LEU A 88 9.09 -10.03 7.56
CA LEU A 88 10.15 -10.34 6.59
C LEU A 88 10.88 -11.67 6.89
N VAL A 89 10.91 -12.09 8.15
CA VAL A 89 11.53 -13.36 8.58
C VAL A 89 10.50 -14.43 8.94
N ASP A 90 9.21 -14.19 8.70
CA ASP A 90 8.13 -15.13 9.02
C ASP A 90 8.35 -16.47 8.27
N PRO A 91 8.20 -17.64 8.91
CA PRO A 91 8.34 -18.92 8.20
C PRO A 91 7.33 -19.07 7.05
N ASP A 92 6.14 -18.48 7.17
CA ASP A 92 5.09 -18.53 6.16
C ASP A 92 5.41 -17.60 4.98
N ARG A 93 5.52 -18.20 3.79
CA ARG A 93 5.76 -17.45 2.54
C ARG A 93 4.61 -16.50 2.20
N HIS A 94 3.39 -16.81 2.62
CA HIS A 94 2.22 -15.94 2.40
C HIS A 94 2.25 -14.65 3.23
N ILE A 95 3.10 -14.58 4.25
CA ILE A 95 3.39 -13.36 5.01
C ILE A 95 4.64 -12.68 4.46
N ARG A 96 5.71 -13.45 4.22
CA ARG A 96 6.98 -12.90 3.72
C ARG A 96 6.87 -12.20 2.38
N GLN A 97 6.14 -12.75 1.43
CA GLN A 97 6.06 -12.13 0.11
C GLN A 97 5.45 -10.72 0.18
N PRO A 98 4.27 -10.52 0.79
CA PRO A 98 3.74 -9.17 1.06
C PRO A 98 4.69 -8.28 1.86
N ALA A 99 5.47 -8.85 2.79
CA ALA A 99 6.45 -8.10 3.56
C ALA A 99 7.59 -7.59 2.68
N GLU A 100 8.12 -8.41 1.76
CA GLU A 100 9.13 -7.99 0.80
C GLU A 100 8.60 -6.88 -0.13
N GLU A 101 7.36 -7.01 -0.60
CA GLU A 101 6.69 -6.01 -1.45
C GLU A 101 6.49 -4.68 -0.68
N SER A 102 6.03 -4.76 0.56
CA SER A 102 5.85 -3.58 1.42
C SER A 102 7.19 -2.93 1.78
N ALA A 103 8.20 -3.72 2.14
CA ALA A 103 9.55 -3.22 2.40
C ALA A 103 10.14 -2.48 1.20
N MET A 104 9.85 -2.95 -0.03
CA MET A 104 10.24 -2.24 -1.25
C MET A 104 9.52 -0.90 -1.40
N GLU A 105 8.22 -0.82 -1.08
CA GLU A 105 7.50 0.46 -1.08
C GLU A 105 8.07 1.41 -0.01
N LEU A 106 8.27 0.95 1.23
CA LEU A 106 8.82 1.76 2.32
C LEU A 106 10.25 2.23 2.02
N TYR A 107 11.08 1.39 1.42
CA TYR A 107 12.41 1.78 0.96
C TYR A 107 12.35 2.83 -0.17
N SER A 108 11.40 2.67 -1.10
CA SER A 108 11.26 3.58 -2.25
C SER A 108 10.68 4.95 -1.88
N PHE A 109 9.73 4.99 -0.95
CA PHE A 109 9.00 6.22 -0.60
C PHE A 109 9.50 6.87 0.68
N LEU A 110 9.85 6.08 1.70
CA LEU A 110 10.30 6.60 3.01
C LEU A 110 11.79 6.44 3.24
N HIS A 111 12.52 5.77 2.33
CA HIS A 111 13.96 5.46 2.48
C HIS A 111 14.28 4.65 3.74
N TRP A 112 13.34 3.81 4.18
CA TRP A 112 13.57 2.96 5.35
C TRP A 112 14.46 1.76 5.02
N HIS A 113 15.40 1.49 5.91
CA HIS A 113 16.24 0.29 5.88
C HIS A 113 15.79 -0.73 6.94
N PHE A 114 15.87 -2.00 6.58
CA PHE A 114 15.47 -3.15 7.41
C PHE A 114 16.67 -4.05 7.67
N ARG A 115 16.78 -4.59 8.89
CA ARG A 115 17.95 -5.36 9.33
C ARG A 115 18.19 -6.65 8.52
N ASN A 116 17.11 -7.33 8.16
CA ASN A 116 17.15 -8.67 7.55
C ASN A 116 16.67 -8.68 6.11
N TRP A 117 16.60 -7.52 5.47
CA TRP A 117 16.12 -7.40 4.10
C TRP A 117 16.92 -6.36 3.34
N THR A 118 17.34 -6.74 2.14
CA THR A 118 17.98 -5.87 1.17
C THR A 118 17.18 -5.94 -0.13
N PRO A 119 16.94 -4.80 -0.81
CA PRO A 119 16.35 -4.80 -2.13
C PRO A 119 17.16 -5.71 -3.06
N LYS A 120 16.50 -6.67 -3.72
CA LYS A 120 17.15 -7.52 -4.73
C LYS A 120 17.49 -6.75 -6.01
N GLU A 121 16.79 -5.63 -6.23
CA GLU A 121 16.98 -4.70 -7.33
C GLU A 121 17.07 -3.28 -6.75
N GLU A 122 17.97 -2.44 -7.28
CA GLU A 122 18.00 -1.02 -6.90
C GLU A 122 16.68 -0.36 -7.32
N PRO A 123 15.96 0.33 -6.41
CA PRO A 123 14.76 1.05 -6.78
C PRO A 123 15.13 2.13 -7.76
N ILE A 124 14.37 2.22 -8.85
CA ILE A 124 14.52 3.32 -9.81
C ILE A 124 14.38 4.63 -9.03
N PRO A 125 15.42 5.49 -9.00
CA PRO A 125 15.41 6.75 -8.28
C PRO A 125 14.16 7.55 -8.65
N LEU A 126 13.53 8.21 -7.68
CA LEU A 126 12.34 9.04 -7.92
C LEU A 126 12.59 10.09 -9.02
N GLU A 127 13.83 10.57 -9.13
CA GLU A 127 14.31 11.49 -10.18
C GLU A 127 14.13 10.90 -11.59
N ARG A 128 14.38 9.60 -11.78
CA ARG A 128 14.15 8.91 -13.07
C ARG A 128 12.70 8.50 -13.32
N ARG A 129 11.86 8.37 -12.28
CA ARG A 129 10.44 8.02 -12.46
C ARG A 129 9.63 9.13 -13.16
N PHE A 130 10.13 10.37 -13.14
CA PHE A 130 9.54 11.50 -13.85
C PHE A 130 10.29 11.88 -15.15
N GLU A 131 11.59 11.58 -15.24
CA GLU A 131 12.39 11.88 -16.44
C GLU A 131 12.20 10.84 -17.57
N ASP A 132 11.91 9.57 -17.26
CA ASP A 132 11.66 8.53 -18.29
C ASP A 132 10.26 8.62 -18.94
N VAL A 133 9.55 9.73 -18.76
CA VAL A 133 8.36 10.06 -19.58
C VAL A 133 8.78 10.58 -20.97
N HIS A 134 10.08 10.73 -21.26
CA HIS A 134 10.58 10.91 -22.62
C HIS A 134 11.45 9.74 -23.10
N ILE A 135 10.78 8.87 -23.87
CA ILE A 135 11.31 8.12 -25.03
C ILE A 135 12.63 7.35 -24.80
N GLY A 136 12.50 6.05 -24.55
CA GLY A 136 13.46 5.08 -25.10
C GLY A 136 13.81 3.92 -24.16
N HIS A 137 13.48 2.71 -24.60
CA HIS A 137 14.20 1.49 -24.25
C HIS A 137 14.02 0.87 -22.84
N LEU A 138 12.78 0.79 -22.36
CA LEU A 138 12.39 -0.32 -21.49
C LEU A 138 11.09 -0.92 -22.05
N GLY A 139 10.98 -2.25 -22.00
CA GLY A 139 9.86 -3.02 -22.55
C GLY A 139 8.50 -2.49 -22.08
N PRO A 140 7.39 -2.92 -22.72
CA PRO A 140 6.11 -2.22 -22.61
C PRO A 140 5.65 -2.09 -21.17
N VAL A 141 5.81 -0.89 -20.60
CA VAL A 141 5.08 -0.46 -19.42
C VAL A 141 3.61 -0.56 -19.83
N THR A 142 2.91 -1.54 -19.28
CA THR A 142 1.51 -1.77 -19.64
C THR A 142 0.74 -0.45 -19.46
N THR A 143 -0.22 -0.19 -20.34
CA THR A 143 -1.11 0.98 -20.26
C THR A 143 -1.73 1.11 -18.85
N ALA A 144 -1.93 -0.02 -18.16
CA ALA A 144 -2.36 -0.10 -16.78
C ALA A 144 -1.39 0.61 -15.81
N SER A 145 -0.08 0.37 -15.87
CA SER A 145 0.90 1.04 -15.00
C SER A 145 0.95 2.55 -15.22
N ARG A 146 0.75 3.04 -16.45
CA ARG A 146 0.69 4.49 -16.73
C ARG A 146 -0.58 5.12 -16.17
N LEU A 147 -1.74 4.49 -16.38
CA LEU A 147 -3.03 4.96 -15.86
C LEU A 147 -3.07 4.97 -14.33
N VAL A 148 -2.49 3.94 -13.70
CA VAL A 148 -2.29 3.82 -12.25
C VAL A 148 -1.50 5.03 -11.77
N THR A 149 -0.28 5.25 -12.27
CA THR A 149 0.57 6.37 -11.85
C THR A 149 -0.07 7.74 -12.10
N HIS A 150 -0.78 7.93 -13.21
CA HIS A 150 -1.49 9.17 -13.51
C HIS A 150 -2.66 9.43 -12.57
N HIS A 151 -3.44 8.40 -12.26
CA HIS A 151 -4.52 8.47 -11.28
C HIS A 151 -3.99 8.83 -9.89
N TYR A 152 -2.89 8.21 -9.45
CA TYR A 152 -2.26 8.51 -8.15
C TYR A 152 -1.66 9.92 -8.10
N GLY A 153 -0.99 10.36 -9.17
CA GLY A 153 -0.48 11.72 -9.27
C GLY A 153 -1.60 12.76 -9.14
N ASN A 154 -2.78 12.48 -9.70
CA ASN A 154 -3.95 13.32 -9.55
C ASN A 154 -4.57 13.29 -8.16
N GLN A 155 -4.63 12.14 -7.49
CA GLN A 155 -5.12 12.05 -6.12
C GLN A 155 -4.23 12.84 -5.14
N ARG A 156 -2.90 12.71 -5.25
CA ARG A 156 -1.93 13.47 -4.43
C ARG A 156 -2.07 14.98 -4.65
N ARG A 157 -2.17 15.41 -5.92
CA ARG A 157 -2.33 16.83 -6.27
C ARG A 157 -3.64 17.38 -5.75
N LYS A 158 -4.73 16.62 -5.83
CA LYS A 158 -6.02 16.99 -5.24
C LYS A 158 -5.93 17.17 -3.72
N ALA A 159 -5.24 16.27 -3.01
CA ALA A 159 -5.02 16.40 -1.57
C ALA A 159 -4.21 17.66 -1.20
N GLN A 160 -3.33 18.12 -2.10
CA GLN A 160 -2.49 19.31 -1.93
C GLN A 160 -3.09 20.60 -2.51
N GLY A 161 -4.33 20.57 -3.04
CA GLY A 161 -4.95 21.73 -3.70
C GLY A 161 -4.29 22.13 -5.03
N LEU A 162 -3.50 21.24 -5.63
CA LEU A 162 -2.81 21.46 -6.90
C LEU A 162 -3.68 21.03 -8.09
N PRO A 163 -3.57 21.71 -9.25
CA PRO A 163 -4.31 21.34 -10.45
C PRO A 163 -3.89 19.95 -10.96
N PRO A 164 -4.75 19.17 -11.63
CA PRO A 164 -4.41 17.81 -12.08
C PRO A 164 -3.26 17.78 -13.10
N LEU A 165 -2.60 16.62 -13.21
CA LEU A 165 -1.64 16.31 -14.27
C LEU A 165 -2.34 16.31 -15.65
N PRO A 166 -1.63 16.75 -16.71
CA PRO A 166 -2.15 16.70 -18.07
C PRO A 166 -2.49 15.27 -18.50
N PRO A 167 -3.52 15.04 -19.32
CA PRO A 167 -3.92 13.70 -19.74
C PRO A 167 -2.77 12.98 -20.45
N LEU A 168 -2.66 11.67 -20.22
CA LEU A 168 -1.65 10.85 -20.89
C LEU A 168 -1.92 10.80 -22.40
N PRO A 169 -0.88 10.91 -23.24
CA PRO A 169 -1.03 10.61 -24.66
C PRO A 169 -1.34 9.13 -24.85
N PHE A 170 -2.34 8.84 -25.68
CA PHE A 170 -2.77 7.48 -26.04
C PHE A 170 -1.69 6.74 -26.84
#